data_AF-A0A800CDW9-F1
#
_entry.id   AF-A0A800CDW9-F1
#
_cell.length_a   1.000
_cell.length_b   1.000
_cell.length_c   1.000
_cell.angle_alpha   90.00
_cell.angle_beta   90.00
_cell.angle_gamma   90.00
#
_symmetry.space_group_name_H-M   'P 1'
#
loop_
_entity.id
_entity.type
_entity.pdbx_description
1 polymer ?
#
loop_
_entity_poly.entity_id
_entity_poly.type
_entity_poly.pdbx_seq_one_letter_code
_entity_poly.pdbx_strand_id
1 'polypeptide(L)'
;MNRLRRFLRPWTRHPWQSLFQWLSLTIALGLAGLLTQVLIYGHLALPPGITPLIGYYSLGGSNTRGDLTPLSLLQVQTLIREQKNLLGQYSLYAEMDIDLHIGQVPKRNYKIALLNNDFYGLLGLKPAVGRLFSPNPGQAAQETMISYPLWESLGRPPLRDLRIRLDNRREWTVAGVLPQGFSGFGVHAVDLWLPDHLLPEKLLQLLLDPAIPAELQELTLRFARRLPYFHILGIQEDTEKRSQLEQRLKTLDLSMPPLTTDQGPVITSGIVEAHGATTAPGLNLAPQLWDKTRRYTRLLQIIAINLMILTLVSLVLFLLEQLPERMNEFRLRYIYGAGTGALVWQIFKENLGFVISTLPLAWLIGWLLFYPLAETPPFGHFIP
;
A
#
# COMPACT_ATOMS: atom_id res chain seq x y z
N MET A 1 -33.42 32.55 19.74
CA MET A 1 -32.49 33.57 20.29
C MET A 1 -31.55 33.07 21.40
N ASN A 2 -32.00 32.32 22.42
CA ASN A 2 -31.14 31.91 23.56
C ASN A 2 -30.01 30.90 23.28
N ARG A 3 -29.98 30.21 22.12
CA ARG A 3 -28.87 29.30 21.75
C ARG A 3 -27.70 30.05 21.11
N LEU A 4 -27.97 31.02 20.24
CA LEU A 4 -26.96 31.87 19.58
C LEU A 4 -26.18 32.77 20.56
N ARG A 5 -26.86 33.35 21.56
CA ARG A 5 -26.18 34.11 22.62
C ARG A 5 -25.24 33.25 23.47
N ARG A 6 -25.55 31.96 23.67
CA ARG A 6 -24.67 31.03 24.40
C ARG A 6 -23.42 30.69 23.60
N PHE A 7 -23.56 30.53 22.28
CA PHE A 7 -22.45 30.27 21.35
C PHE A 7 -21.47 31.45 21.24
N LEU A 8 -21.97 32.69 21.21
CA LEU A 8 -21.14 33.90 21.04
C LEU A 8 -20.49 34.40 22.34
N ARG A 9 -20.89 33.87 23.50
CA ARG A 9 -20.45 34.38 24.80
C ARG A 9 -18.92 34.31 25.03
N PRO A 10 -18.21 33.21 24.71
CA PRO A 10 -16.75 33.14 24.82
C PRO A 10 -16.07 34.21 23.95
N TRP A 11 -16.55 34.34 22.71
CA TRP A 11 -16.05 35.29 21.71
C TRP A 11 -16.19 36.76 22.12
N THR A 12 -17.21 37.11 22.91
CA THR A 12 -17.46 38.50 23.31
C THR A 12 -16.63 38.98 24.51
N ARG A 13 -16.22 38.09 25.41
CA ARG A 13 -15.48 38.47 26.64
C ARG A 13 -13.97 38.32 26.50
N HIS A 14 -13.53 37.21 25.90
CA HIS A 14 -12.10 36.91 25.72
C HIS A 14 -11.86 36.46 24.28
N PRO A 15 -11.92 37.39 23.30
CA PRO A 15 -11.91 37.05 21.87
C PRO A 15 -10.62 36.33 21.47
N TRP A 16 -9.46 36.84 21.89
CA TRP A 16 -8.16 36.27 21.51
C TRP A 16 -7.90 34.89 22.12
N GLN A 17 -8.22 34.71 23.40
CA GLN A 17 -8.08 33.41 24.07
C GLN A 17 -9.07 32.40 23.49
N SER A 18 -10.32 32.80 23.25
CA SER A 18 -11.33 31.91 22.62
C SER A 18 -10.91 31.52 21.20
N LEU A 19 -10.39 32.45 20.41
CA LEU A 19 -9.87 32.17 19.07
C LEU A 19 -8.68 31.20 19.11
N PHE A 20 -7.72 31.42 20.03
CA PHE A 20 -6.58 30.54 20.20
C PHE A 20 -7.00 29.12 20.56
N GLN A 21 -7.90 28.96 21.54
CA GLN A 21 -8.42 27.65 21.94
C GLN A 21 -9.22 26.96 20.82
N TRP A 22 -9.97 27.76 20.06
CA TRP A 22 -10.74 27.26 18.92
C TRP A 22 -9.82 26.74 17.82
N LEU A 23 -8.80 27.51 17.48
CA LEU A 23 -7.84 27.18 16.42
C LEU A 23 -6.94 26.00 16.82
N SER A 24 -6.46 25.97 18.06
CA SER A 24 -5.66 24.86 18.57
C SER A 24 -6.43 23.53 18.57
N LEU A 25 -7.68 23.55 19.03
CA LEU A 25 -8.56 22.37 19.01
C LEU A 25 -8.89 21.94 17.59
N THR A 26 -9.12 22.90 16.68
CA THR A 26 -9.39 22.61 15.26
C THR A 26 -8.20 21.91 14.61
N ILE A 27 -6.98 22.42 14.80
CA ILE A 27 -5.75 21.83 14.24
C ILE A 27 -5.52 20.43 14.83
N ALA A 28 -5.65 20.29 16.16
CA ALA A 28 -5.45 19.00 16.82
C ALA A 28 -6.42 17.93 16.32
N LEU A 29 -7.72 18.26 16.19
CA LEU A 29 -8.74 17.38 15.62
C LEU A 29 -8.47 17.06 14.15
N GLY A 30 -8.05 18.06 13.36
CA GLY A 30 -7.74 17.87 11.93
C GLY A 30 -6.56 16.93 11.73
N LEU A 31 -5.47 17.10 12.49
CA LEU A 31 -4.30 16.23 12.45
C LEU A 31 -4.60 14.80 12.92
N ALA A 32 -5.35 14.66 14.02
CA ALA A 32 -5.77 13.35 14.51
C ALA A 32 -6.68 12.63 13.49
N GLY A 33 -7.61 13.35 12.87
CA GLY A 33 -8.47 12.85 11.80
C GLY A 33 -7.68 12.41 10.58
N LEU A 34 -6.74 13.24 10.11
CA LEU A 34 -5.83 12.94 8.99
C LEU A 34 -5.05 11.64 9.23
N LEU A 35 -4.37 11.51 10.38
CA LEU A 35 -3.57 10.32 10.67
C LEU A 35 -4.43 9.07 10.84
N THR A 36 -5.64 9.22 11.39
CA THR A 36 -6.61 8.12 11.45
C THR A 36 -7.01 7.68 10.05
N GLN A 37 -7.24 8.63 9.14
CA GLN A 37 -7.56 8.35 7.75
C GLN A 37 -6.40 7.62 7.04
N VAL A 38 -5.15 8.06 7.23
CA VAL A 38 -3.96 7.37 6.72
C VAL A 38 -3.86 5.94 7.25
N LEU A 39 -4.13 5.71 8.53
CA LEU A 39 -4.15 4.36 9.11
C LEU A 39 -5.26 3.50 8.53
N ILE A 40 -6.47 4.04 8.33
CA ILE A 40 -7.60 3.28 7.78
C ILE A 40 -7.32 2.91 6.32
N TYR A 41 -7.02 3.88 5.46
CA TYR A 41 -6.81 3.63 4.04
C TYR A 41 -5.52 2.86 3.77
N GLY A 42 -4.49 3.03 4.59
CA GLY A 42 -3.24 2.29 4.40
C GLY A 42 -3.17 0.90 5.03
N HIS A 43 -4.17 0.49 5.82
CA HIS A 43 -4.14 -0.81 6.51
C HIS A 43 -5.40 -1.63 6.42
N LEU A 44 -6.56 -0.98 6.42
CA LEU A 44 -7.87 -1.65 6.50
C LEU A 44 -8.57 -1.68 5.14
N ALA A 45 -8.21 -0.78 4.23
CA ALA A 45 -8.69 -0.86 2.86
C ALA A 45 -8.00 -2.03 2.16
N LEU A 46 -8.79 -3.08 1.90
CA LEU A 46 -8.37 -4.14 1.01
C LEU A 46 -8.43 -3.63 -0.43
N PRO A 47 -7.37 -3.82 -1.23
CA PRO A 47 -7.45 -3.64 -2.67
C PRO A 47 -8.68 -4.35 -3.25
N PRO A 48 -9.29 -3.80 -4.31
CA PRO A 48 -10.44 -4.42 -4.95
C PRO A 48 -10.11 -5.86 -5.35
N GLY A 49 -11.11 -6.75 -5.21
CA GLY A 49 -10.98 -8.17 -5.50
C GLY A 49 -10.63 -9.02 -4.27
N ILE A 50 -9.76 -8.55 -3.36
CA ILE A 50 -9.25 -9.39 -2.27
C ILE A 50 -10.38 -9.84 -1.34
N THR A 51 -10.48 -11.16 -1.12
CA THR A 51 -11.56 -11.74 -0.31
C THR A 51 -11.15 -11.71 1.17
N PRO A 52 -11.87 -11.01 2.07
CA PRO A 52 -11.44 -10.78 3.46
C PRO A 52 -11.38 -12.04 4.32
N LEU A 53 -12.03 -13.12 3.90
CA LEU A 53 -12.12 -14.39 4.63
C LEU A 53 -11.00 -15.38 4.24
N ILE A 54 -10.21 -15.06 3.22
CA ILE A 54 -9.12 -15.91 2.75
C ILE A 54 -7.81 -15.35 3.32
N GLY A 55 -7.04 -16.19 4.01
CA GLY A 55 -5.69 -15.85 4.40
C GLY A 55 -4.76 -15.91 3.19
N TYR A 56 -3.82 -14.97 3.09
CA TYR A 56 -2.82 -14.96 2.03
C TYR A 56 -1.43 -14.97 2.63
N TYR A 57 -0.44 -15.42 1.86
CA TYR A 57 0.97 -15.32 2.21
C TYR A 57 1.80 -14.88 1.02
N SER A 58 2.91 -14.23 1.32
CA SER A 58 3.99 -13.92 0.40
C SER A 58 5.24 -14.67 0.84
N LEU A 59 5.83 -15.42 -0.07
CA LEU A 59 7.05 -16.19 0.15
C LEU A 59 8.17 -15.60 -0.70
N GLY A 60 9.36 -15.56 -0.12
CA GLY A 60 10.55 -15.04 -0.75
C GLY A 60 11.80 -15.58 -0.10
N GLY A 61 12.93 -15.04 -0.52
CA GLY A 61 14.21 -15.22 0.14
C GLY A 61 14.22 -14.53 1.49
N SER A 62 15.19 -14.92 2.31
CA SER A 62 15.51 -14.25 3.56
C SER A 62 16.94 -13.73 3.49
N ASN A 63 17.11 -12.44 3.80
CA ASN A 63 18.44 -11.88 4.06
C ASN A 63 18.89 -12.19 5.50
N THR A 64 20.09 -11.74 5.87
CA THR A 64 20.66 -11.93 7.22
C THR A 64 19.88 -11.23 8.33
N ARG A 65 19.01 -10.27 8.02
CA ARG A 65 18.13 -9.58 8.97
C ARG A 65 16.77 -10.28 9.12
N GLY A 66 16.50 -11.31 8.33
CA GLY A 66 15.18 -11.96 8.27
C GLY A 66 14.16 -11.21 7.41
N ASP A 67 14.59 -10.19 6.65
CA ASP A 67 13.68 -9.46 5.76
C ASP A 67 13.32 -10.34 4.56
N LEU A 68 12.06 -10.23 4.12
CA LEU A 68 11.60 -10.85 2.88
C LEU A 68 12.28 -10.18 1.69
N THR A 69 13.01 -10.97 0.91
CA THR A 69 13.67 -10.52 -0.32
C THR A 69 13.16 -11.31 -1.52
N PRO A 70 13.25 -10.78 -2.73
CA PRO A 70 12.93 -11.57 -3.91
C PRO A 70 13.89 -12.76 -4.07
N LEU A 71 13.42 -13.76 -4.80
CA LEU A 71 14.11 -14.98 -5.19
C LEU A 71 14.50 -14.89 -6.67
N SER A 72 15.60 -15.56 -7.02
CA SER A 72 15.94 -15.80 -8.41
C SER A 72 15.02 -16.86 -9.03
N LEU A 73 14.96 -16.91 -10.36
CA LEU A 73 14.15 -17.91 -11.05
C LEU A 73 14.59 -19.35 -10.69
N LEU A 74 15.90 -19.56 -10.52
CA LEU A 74 16.45 -20.86 -10.13
C LEU A 74 15.99 -21.26 -8.72
N GLN A 75 16.04 -20.34 -7.77
CA GLN A 75 15.59 -20.59 -6.40
C GLN A 75 14.10 -20.89 -6.33
N VAL A 76 13.28 -20.15 -7.08
CA VAL A 76 11.83 -20.40 -7.20
C VAL A 76 11.56 -21.81 -7.74
N GLN A 77 12.27 -22.22 -8.80
CA GLN A 77 12.11 -23.55 -9.38
C GLN A 77 12.47 -24.66 -8.40
N THR A 78 13.57 -24.51 -7.66
CA THR A 78 13.98 -25.46 -6.61
C THR A 78 12.92 -25.52 -5.51
N LEU A 79 12.47 -24.37 -5.00
CA LEU A 79 11.50 -24.28 -3.92
C LEU A 79 10.16 -24.90 -4.32
N ILE A 80 9.64 -24.58 -5.51
CA ILE A 80 8.41 -25.20 -6.02
C ILE A 80 8.58 -26.69 -6.17
N ARG A 81 9.72 -27.17 -6.67
CA ARG A 81 9.97 -28.60 -6.86
C ARG A 81 9.97 -29.34 -5.53
N GLU A 82 10.58 -28.79 -4.49
CA GLU A 82 10.74 -29.45 -3.20
C GLU A 82 9.54 -29.28 -2.26
N GLN A 83 8.83 -28.15 -2.36
CA GLN A 83 7.75 -27.78 -1.45
C GLN A 83 6.37 -27.72 -2.10
N LYS A 84 6.20 -28.27 -3.32
CA LYS A 84 4.95 -28.25 -4.09
C LYS A 84 3.69 -28.56 -3.27
N ASN A 85 3.77 -29.59 -2.42
CA ASN A 85 2.63 -30.08 -1.64
C ASN A 85 2.25 -29.16 -0.46
N LEU A 86 3.14 -28.28 -0.03
CA LEU A 86 2.94 -27.36 1.10
C LEU A 86 2.59 -25.94 0.66
N LEU A 87 2.87 -25.58 -0.59
CA LEU A 87 2.55 -24.25 -1.13
C LEU A 87 1.06 -24.03 -1.39
N GLY A 88 0.29 -25.11 -1.53
CA GLY A 88 -1.13 -25.02 -1.87
C GLY A 88 -1.36 -24.37 -3.24
N GLN A 89 -2.37 -23.49 -3.33
CA GLN A 89 -2.58 -22.65 -4.51
C GLN A 89 -1.66 -21.43 -4.46
N TYR A 90 -0.87 -21.23 -5.51
CA TYR A 90 0.11 -20.14 -5.61
C TYR A 90 0.23 -19.55 -7.01
N SER A 91 0.83 -18.37 -7.09
CA SER A 91 1.28 -17.71 -8.32
C SER A 91 2.68 -17.15 -8.13
N LEU A 92 3.45 -17.12 -9.21
CA LEU A 92 4.66 -16.31 -9.26
C LEU A 92 4.27 -14.85 -9.44
N TYR A 93 4.99 -13.98 -8.75
CA TYR A 93 4.83 -12.54 -8.87
C TYR A 93 6.19 -11.86 -8.89
N ALA A 94 6.39 -10.97 -9.85
CA ALA A 94 7.60 -10.19 -9.97
C ALA A 94 7.21 -8.80 -10.46
N GLU A 95 7.86 -7.77 -9.93
CA GLU A 95 7.73 -6.40 -10.41
C GLU A 95 9.08 -5.94 -10.97
N MET A 96 9.04 -5.25 -12.11
CA MET A 96 10.23 -4.73 -12.76
C MET A 96 9.87 -3.50 -13.59
N ASP A 97 10.90 -2.72 -13.93
CA ASP A 97 10.76 -1.53 -14.75
C ASP A 97 11.24 -1.82 -16.17
N ILE A 98 10.46 -1.35 -17.15
CA ILE A 98 10.72 -1.58 -18.56
C ILE A 98 10.31 -0.36 -19.38
N ASP A 99 11.09 -0.05 -20.41
CA ASP A 99 10.72 1.02 -21.31
C ASP A 99 9.82 0.52 -22.44
N LEU A 100 8.66 1.16 -22.62
CA LEU A 100 7.64 0.77 -23.60
C LEU A 100 7.11 1.97 -24.37
N HIS A 101 6.57 1.70 -25.55
CA HIS A 101 5.70 2.60 -26.30
C HIS A 101 4.24 2.15 -26.14
N ILE A 102 3.31 3.08 -25.92
CA ILE A 102 1.87 2.76 -25.81
C ILE A 102 1.10 3.67 -26.76
N GLY A 103 0.50 3.08 -27.79
CA GLY A 103 -0.19 3.83 -28.84
C GLY A 103 0.76 4.86 -29.49
N GLN A 104 0.38 6.14 -29.43
CA GLN A 104 1.20 7.25 -29.95
C GLN A 104 2.07 7.93 -28.88
N VAL A 105 2.04 7.45 -27.64
CA VAL A 105 2.83 8.02 -26.53
C VAL A 105 4.30 7.62 -26.71
N PRO A 106 5.25 8.57 -26.60
CA PRO A 106 6.68 8.27 -26.73
C PRO A 106 7.15 7.27 -25.66
N LYS A 107 8.29 6.62 -25.96
CA LYS A 107 8.95 5.69 -25.04
C LYS A 107 9.11 6.31 -23.66
N ARG A 108 8.60 5.62 -22.65
CA ARG A 108 8.84 5.95 -21.24
C ARG A 108 8.99 4.68 -20.41
N ASN A 109 9.52 4.84 -19.21
CA ASN A 109 9.64 3.77 -18.24
C ASN A 109 8.27 3.47 -17.62
N TYR A 110 7.93 2.18 -17.55
CA TYR A 110 6.71 1.67 -16.95
C TYR A 110 7.04 0.56 -15.96
N LYS A 111 6.25 0.50 -14.89
CA LYS A 111 6.30 -0.61 -13.95
C LYS A 111 5.42 -1.75 -14.44
N ILE A 112 6.00 -2.92 -14.63
CA ILE A 112 5.28 -4.12 -15.01
C ILE A 112 5.29 -5.15 -13.89
N ALA A 113 4.24 -5.96 -13.85
CA ALA A 113 4.18 -7.13 -12.99
C ALA A 113 3.84 -8.41 -13.76
N LEU A 114 4.27 -9.54 -13.21
CA LEU A 114 3.88 -10.87 -13.67
C LEU A 114 2.74 -11.39 -12.80
N LEU A 115 1.64 -11.83 -13.41
CA LEU A 115 0.58 -12.53 -12.70
C LEU A 115 -0.19 -13.48 -13.60
N ASN A 116 -0.60 -14.61 -13.04
CA ASN A 116 -1.27 -15.67 -13.77
C ASN A 116 -2.80 -15.54 -13.72
N ASN A 117 -3.47 -16.16 -14.70
CA ASN A 117 -4.92 -16.05 -14.85
C ASN A 117 -5.69 -16.61 -13.65
N ASP A 118 -5.22 -17.73 -13.11
CA ASP A 118 -5.84 -18.41 -11.97
C ASP A 118 -5.81 -17.52 -10.72
N PHE A 119 -4.72 -16.79 -10.50
CA PHE A 119 -4.55 -15.91 -9.37
C PHE A 119 -5.44 -14.67 -9.47
N TYR A 120 -5.70 -14.13 -10.67
CA TYR A 120 -6.75 -13.10 -10.82
C TYR A 120 -8.11 -13.61 -10.36
N GLY A 121 -8.46 -14.84 -10.74
CA GLY A 121 -9.69 -15.49 -10.30
C GLY A 121 -9.75 -15.69 -8.78
N LEU A 122 -8.66 -16.15 -8.17
CA LEU A 122 -8.54 -16.37 -6.72
C LEU A 122 -8.59 -15.08 -5.92
N LEU A 123 -8.02 -14.01 -6.46
CA LEU A 123 -8.12 -12.67 -5.91
C LEU A 123 -9.46 -12.02 -6.22
N GLY A 124 -10.45 -12.70 -6.81
CA GLY A 124 -11.74 -12.09 -7.17
C GLY A 124 -11.63 -10.85 -8.07
N LEU A 125 -10.49 -10.66 -8.75
CA LEU A 125 -10.20 -9.48 -9.54
C LEU A 125 -11.02 -9.53 -10.83
N LYS A 126 -11.98 -8.61 -10.93
CA LYS A 126 -12.79 -8.42 -12.13
C LYS A 126 -12.28 -7.19 -12.87
N PRO A 127 -11.85 -7.32 -14.14
CA PRO A 127 -11.50 -6.16 -14.95
C PRO A 127 -12.65 -5.15 -15.00
N ALA A 128 -12.32 -3.86 -14.88
CA ALA A 128 -13.30 -2.79 -15.08
C ALA A 128 -13.77 -2.74 -16.54
N VAL A 129 -12.88 -3.05 -17.48
CA VAL A 129 -13.15 -3.10 -18.92
C VAL A 129 -12.42 -4.31 -19.52
N GLY A 130 -13.02 -4.96 -20.50
CA GLY A 130 -12.41 -6.08 -21.21
C GLY A 130 -12.54 -7.40 -20.47
N ARG A 131 -11.49 -8.20 -20.49
CA ARG A 131 -11.45 -9.54 -19.91
C ARG A 131 -10.10 -9.83 -19.27
N LEU A 132 -10.05 -10.89 -18.46
CA LEU A 132 -8.79 -11.49 -18.05
C LEU A 132 -8.08 -12.14 -19.25
N PHE A 133 -6.87 -12.64 -19.00
CA PHE A 133 -6.08 -13.30 -20.03
C PHE A 133 -6.81 -14.50 -20.65
N SER A 134 -6.53 -14.74 -21.92
CA SER A 134 -7.04 -15.89 -22.64
C SER A 134 -6.60 -17.19 -21.95
N PRO A 135 -7.47 -18.21 -21.83
CA PRO A 135 -7.06 -19.50 -21.31
C PRO A 135 -6.10 -20.23 -22.26
N ASN A 136 -5.99 -19.80 -23.53
CA ASN A 136 -4.99 -20.32 -24.46
C ASN A 136 -3.62 -19.67 -24.20
N PRO A 137 -2.60 -20.42 -23.75
CA PRO A 137 -1.28 -19.86 -23.40
C PRO A 137 -0.61 -19.12 -24.56
N GLY A 138 -0.80 -19.58 -25.80
CA GLY A 138 -0.21 -18.94 -26.97
C GLY A 138 -0.79 -17.55 -27.28
N GLN A 139 -2.08 -17.36 -27.01
CA GLN A 139 -2.74 -16.05 -27.11
C GLN A 139 -2.41 -15.18 -25.91
N ALA A 140 -2.50 -15.73 -24.70
CA ALA A 140 -2.18 -15.02 -23.45
C ALA A 140 -0.76 -14.43 -23.48
N ALA A 141 0.22 -15.13 -24.04
CA ALA A 141 1.60 -14.65 -24.17
C ALA A 141 1.76 -13.34 -25.00
N GLN A 142 0.72 -12.91 -25.70
CA GLN A 142 0.66 -11.64 -26.45
C GLN A 142 -0.40 -10.67 -25.91
N GLU A 143 -0.91 -10.95 -24.71
CA GLU A 143 -1.88 -10.12 -24.00
C GLU A 143 -1.23 -9.45 -22.81
N THR A 144 -1.76 -8.29 -22.44
CA THR A 144 -1.40 -7.56 -21.24
C THR A 144 -2.63 -6.92 -20.64
N MET A 145 -2.63 -6.72 -19.33
CA MET A 145 -3.63 -5.89 -18.66
C MET A 145 -2.98 -4.60 -18.21
N ILE A 146 -3.77 -3.53 -18.16
CA ILE A 146 -3.28 -2.21 -17.77
C ILE A 146 -4.00 -1.70 -16.52
N SER A 147 -3.34 -0.82 -15.79
CA SER A 147 -3.91 -0.15 -14.63
C SER A 147 -5.01 0.84 -15.07
N TYR A 148 -5.99 1.05 -14.20
CA TYR A 148 -7.02 2.07 -14.43
C TYR A 148 -6.42 3.47 -14.60
N PRO A 149 -5.46 3.94 -13.76
CA PRO A 149 -4.84 5.25 -13.94
C PRO A 149 -4.11 5.39 -15.27
N LEU A 150 -3.41 4.34 -15.74
CA LEU A 150 -2.77 4.37 -17.05
C LEU A 150 -3.81 4.50 -18.16
N TRP A 151 -4.86 3.68 -18.14
CA TRP A 151 -5.93 3.76 -19.13
C TRP A 151 -6.64 5.12 -19.16
N GLU A 152 -6.88 5.70 -17.99
CA GLU A 152 -7.45 7.04 -17.84
C GLU A 152 -6.53 8.13 -18.39
N SER A 153 -5.23 8.07 -18.08
CA SER A 153 -4.24 9.02 -18.59
C SER A 153 -4.12 9.02 -20.12
N LEU A 154 -4.51 7.92 -20.77
CA LEU A 154 -4.54 7.78 -22.23
C LEU A 154 -5.86 8.27 -22.85
N GLY A 155 -6.79 8.81 -22.06
CA GLY A 155 -8.10 9.28 -22.52
C GLY A 155 -9.17 8.18 -22.62
N ARG A 156 -8.98 7.06 -21.90
CA ARG A 156 -9.89 5.91 -21.88
C ARG A 156 -10.24 5.35 -23.28
N PRO A 157 -9.24 5.11 -24.16
CA PRO A 157 -9.51 4.64 -25.50
C PRO A 157 -10.10 3.22 -25.50
N PRO A 158 -10.85 2.83 -26.55
CA PRO A 158 -11.29 1.45 -26.71
C PRO A 158 -10.09 0.49 -26.72
N LEU A 159 -10.19 -0.65 -26.01
CA LEU A 159 -9.05 -1.57 -25.84
C LEU A 159 -8.50 -2.13 -27.16
N ARG A 160 -9.35 -2.25 -28.19
CA ARG A 160 -8.95 -2.67 -29.54
C ARG A 160 -7.96 -1.73 -30.21
N ASP A 161 -7.98 -0.45 -29.84
CA ASP A 161 -7.13 0.60 -30.39
C ASP A 161 -5.83 0.74 -29.57
N LEU A 162 -5.73 0.05 -28.43
CA LEU A 162 -4.53 -0.01 -27.60
C LEU A 162 -3.61 -1.14 -28.07
N ARG A 163 -2.40 -0.74 -28.45
CA ARG A 163 -1.26 -1.61 -28.73
C ARG A 163 -0.08 -1.12 -27.90
N ILE A 164 0.54 -2.06 -27.18
CA ILE A 164 1.76 -1.78 -26.41
C ILE A 164 2.92 -2.40 -27.15
N ARG A 165 3.93 -1.60 -27.42
CA ARG A 165 5.10 -1.97 -28.23
C ARG A 165 6.35 -1.92 -27.37
N LEU A 166 7.08 -3.03 -27.39
CA LEU A 166 8.45 -3.10 -26.90
C LEU A 166 9.40 -2.82 -28.09
N ASP A 167 9.93 -1.59 -28.17
CA ASP A 167 10.95 -1.14 -29.14
C ASP A 167 10.86 -1.77 -30.56
N ASN A 168 9.68 -1.67 -31.18
CA ASN A 168 9.38 -2.13 -32.55
C ASN A 168 9.51 -3.64 -32.83
N ARG A 169 9.56 -4.50 -31.81
CA ARG A 169 9.74 -5.95 -32.01
C ARG A 169 8.45 -6.74 -31.90
N ARG A 170 7.65 -6.45 -30.88
CA ARG A 170 6.45 -7.22 -30.57
C ARG A 170 5.37 -6.30 -30.02
N GLU A 171 4.14 -6.54 -30.48
CA GLU A 171 2.95 -5.86 -30.00
C GLU A 171 2.22 -6.74 -29.01
N TRP A 172 1.92 -6.19 -27.84
CA TRP A 172 0.96 -6.74 -26.91
C TRP A 172 -0.39 -6.08 -27.10
N THR A 173 -1.43 -6.90 -27.05
CA THR A 173 -2.82 -6.48 -27.08
C THR A 173 -3.33 -6.31 -25.66
N VAL A 174 -4.07 -5.23 -25.40
CA VAL A 174 -4.66 -5.01 -24.08
C VAL A 174 -5.91 -5.88 -23.94
N ALA A 175 -5.85 -6.91 -23.10
CA ALA A 175 -6.97 -7.81 -22.82
C ALA A 175 -8.03 -7.15 -21.91
N GLY A 176 -7.58 -6.33 -20.96
CA GLY A 176 -8.44 -5.70 -19.97
C GLY A 176 -7.77 -4.59 -19.18
N VAL A 177 -8.60 -3.84 -18.47
CA VAL A 177 -8.20 -2.78 -17.52
C VAL A 177 -8.55 -3.27 -16.12
N LEU A 178 -7.57 -3.32 -15.23
CA LEU A 178 -7.80 -3.73 -13.83
C LEU A 178 -8.65 -2.68 -13.08
N PRO A 179 -9.38 -3.09 -12.03
CA PRO A 179 -10.26 -2.19 -11.31
C PRO A 179 -9.51 -1.01 -10.66
N GLN A 180 -10.18 0.12 -10.54
CA GLN A 180 -9.67 1.29 -9.82
C GLN A 180 -9.31 0.90 -8.38
N GLY A 181 -8.13 1.33 -7.91
CA GLY A 181 -7.59 0.99 -6.59
C GLY A 181 -6.75 -0.29 -6.54
N PHE A 182 -6.63 -1.03 -7.65
CA PHE A 182 -5.65 -2.11 -7.77
C PHE A 182 -4.33 -1.58 -8.34
N SER A 183 -3.28 -1.57 -7.52
CA SER A 183 -1.95 -1.05 -7.87
C SER A 183 -0.83 -2.10 -7.83
N GLY A 184 -1.14 -3.36 -7.50
CA GLY A 184 -0.15 -4.42 -7.31
C GLY A 184 0.11 -4.72 -5.83
N PHE A 185 1.25 -5.38 -5.54
CA PHE A 185 1.60 -5.85 -4.19
C PHE A 185 2.93 -5.30 -3.68
N GLY A 186 3.69 -4.63 -4.54
CA GLY A 186 4.92 -3.94 -4.19
C GLY A 186 4.67 -2.55 -3.62
N VAL A 187 5.76 -1.78 -3.54
CA VAL A 187 5.76 -0.42 -3.03
C VAL A 187 5.21 0.56 -4.07
N HIS A 188 5.44 0.28 -5.35
CA HIS A 188 5.12 1.18 -6.43
C HIS A 188 3.94 0.65 -7.23
N ALA A 189 3.08 1.57 -7.69
CA ALA A 189 1.95 1.18 -8.53
C ALA A 189 2.43 0.57 -9.84
N VAL A 190 1.84 -0.57 -10.18
CA VAL A 190 2.07 -1.29 -11.42
C VAL A 190 1.20 -0.68 -12.52
N ASP A 191 1.81 -0.45 -13.68
CA ASP A 191 1.17 0.10 -14.86
C ASP A 191 0.57 -1.01 -15.74
N LEU A 192 1.31 -2.11 -15.91
CA LEU A 192 0.89 -3.23 -16.75
C LEU A 192 1.17 -4.58 -16.10
N TRP A 193 0.32 -5.55 -16.38
CA TRP A 193 0.51 -6.93 -16.01
C TRP A 193 0.71 -7.78 -17.26
N LEU A 194 1.70 -8.65 -17.19
CA LEU A 194 1.99 -9.68 -18.18
C LEU A 194 1.71 -11.06 -17.57
N PRO A 195 1.41 -12.07 -18.40
CA PRO A 195 1.25 -13.43 -17.89
C PRO A 195 2.53 -13.93 -17.21
N ASP A 196 2.40 -14.68 -16.11
CA ASP A 196 3.53 -15.24 -15.36
C ASP A 196 4.42 -16.21 -16.14
N HIS A 197 3.87 -16.88 -17.16
CA HIS A 197 4.64 -17.73 -18.07
C HIS A 197 5.59 -16.93 -18.97
N LEU A 198 5.46 -15.60 -19.02
CA LEU A 198 6.44 -14.72 -19.65
C LEU A 198 7.62 -14.50 -18.67
N LEU A 199 8.47 -15.51 -18.58
CA LEU A 199 9.65 -15.47 -17.71
C LEU A 199 10.54 -14.25 -18.04
N PRO A 200 11.19 -13.63 -17.04
CA PRO A 200 12.11 -12.51 -17.23
C PRO A 200 13.23 -12.82 -18.22
N GLU A 201 13.71 -14.06 -18.32
CA GLU A 201 14.70 -14.43 -19.34
C GLU A 201 14.14 -14.23 -20.76
N LYS A 202 12.88 -14.58 -20.99
CA LYS A 202 12.22 -14.42 -22.29
C LYS A 202 11.91 -12.95 -22.55
N LEU A 203 11.55 -12.21 -21.51
CA LEU A 203 11.39 -10.76 -21.58
C LEU A 203 12.72 -10.05 -21.86
N LEU A 204 13.81 -10.48 -21.25
CA LEU A 204 15.16 -9.99 -21.51
C LEU A 204 15.63 -10.36 -22.91
N GLN A 205 15.35 -11.56 -23.40
CA GLN A 205 15.57 -11.91 -24.82
C GLN A 205 14.84 -10.94 -25.75
N LEU A 206 13.60 -10.56 -25.40
CA LEU A 206 12.84 -9.57 -26.17
C LEU A 206 13.45 -8.16 -26.08
N LEU A 207 14.18 -7.83 -25.02
CA LEU A 207 14.85 -6.55 -24.81
C LEU A 207 16.26 -6.48 -25.41
N LEU A 208 16.99 -7.60 -25.47
CA LEU A 208 18.40 -7.65 -25.89
C LEU A 208 18.57 -7.27 -27.36
N ASP A 209 19.45 -6.33 -27.68
CA ASP A 209 19.77 -5.97 -29.07
C ASP A 209 20.32 -7.19 -29.83
N PRO A 210 19.70 -7.62 -30.96
CA PRO A 210 20.23 -8.70 -31.78
C PRO A 210 21.66 -8.42 -32.29
N ALA A 211 22.12 -7.17 -32.29
CA ALA A 211 23.50 -6.80 -32.59
C ALA A 211 24.50 -7.23 -31.50
N ILE A 212 24.04 -7.59 -30.29
CA ILE A 212 24.91 -8.13 -29.23
C ILE A 212 25.41 -9.52 -29.66
N PRO A 213 26.72 -9.82 -29.56
CA PRO A 213 27.27 -11.15 -29.84
C PRO A 213 26.58 -12.27 -29.06
N ALA A 214 26.40 -13.44 -29.68
CA ALA A 214 25.69 -14.58 -29.08
C ALA A 214 26.26 -15.03 -27.72
N GLU A 215 27.58 -14.99 -27.55
CA GLU A 215 28.24 -15.30 -26.27
C GLU A 215 27.81 -14.34 -25.15
N LEU A 216 27.74 -13.04 -25.45
CA LEU A 216 27.29 -12.03 -24.50
C LEU A 216 25.78 -12.13 -24.22
N GLN A 217 24.98 -12.51 -25.23
CA GLN A 217 23.56 -12.80 -25.03
C GLN A 217 23.37 -13.98 -24.07
N GLU A 218 24.12 -15.07 -24.27
CA GLU A 218 24.04 -16.24 -23.41
C GLU A 218 24.48 -15.92 -21.97
N LEU A 219 25.59 -15.20 -21.81
CA LEU A 219 26.05 -14.72 -20.50
C LEU A 219 24.99 -13.84 -19.82
N THR A 220 24.35 -12.95 -20.58
CA THR A 220 23.27 -12.10 -20.06
C THR A 220 22.07 -12.92 -19.60
N LEU A 221 21.71 -13.99 -20.33
CA LEU A 221 20.62 -14.88 -19.94
C LEU A 221 20.96 -15.74 -18.73
N ARG A 222 22.21 -16.23 -18.63
CA ARG A 222 22.71 -16.95 -17.45
C ARG A 222 22.69 -16.03 -16.22
N PHE A 223 23.07 -14.77 -16.38
CA PHE A 223 22.99 -13.76 -15.34
C PHE A 223 21.53 -13.44 -14.97
N ALA A 224 20.66 -13.26 -15.96
CA ALA A 224 19.23 -12.97 -15.77
C ALA A 224 18.52 -13.98 -14.87
N ARG A 225 18.84 -15.28 -15.01
CA ARG A 225 18.28 -16.35 -14.18
C ARG A 225 18.62 -16.24 -12.70
N ARG A 226 19.69 -15.52 -12.37
CA ARG A 226 20.15 -15.28 -11.00
C ARG A 226 19.62 -13.99 -10.40
N LEU A 227 19.02 -13.11 -11.21
CA LEU A 227 18.47 -11.87 -10.71
C LEU A 227 17.23 -12.14 -9.83
N PRO A 228 17.22 -11.63 -8.59
CA PRO A 228 16.14 -11.89 -7.66
C PRO A 228 14.99 -10.92 -7.93
N TYR A 229 14.01 -11.36 -8.72
CA TYR A 229 12.79 -10.58 -9.02
C TYR A 229 11.51 -11.17 -8.45
N PHE A 230 11.53 -12.44 -8.02
CA PHE A 230 10.31 -13.19 -7.80
C PHE A 230 9.95 -13.33 -6.34
N HIS A 231 8.65 -13.27 -6.08
CA HIS A 231 8.03 -13.78 -4.89
C HIS A 231 7.01 -14.84 -5.30
N ILE A 232 6.71 -15.75 -4.38
CA ILE A 232 5.59 -16.68 -4.54
C ILE A 232 4.46 -16.13 -3.68
N LEU A 233 3.34 -15.81 -4.31
CA LEU A 233 2.12 -15.40 -3.61
C LEU A 233 1.20 -16.61 -3.53
N GLY A 234 0.61 -16.85 -2.37
CA GLY A 234 -0.26 -18.01 -2.20
C GLY A 234 -1.36 -17.78 -1.19
N ILE A 235 -2.29 -18.74 -1.16
CA ILE A 235 -3.37 -18.77 -0.19
C ILE A 235 -2.87 -19.52 1.04
N GLN A 236 -3.05 -18.90 2.20
CA GLN A 236 -2.77 -19.49 3.48
C GLN A 236 -3.76 -20.64 3.71
N GLU A 237 -3.24 -21.87 3.65
CA GLU A 237 -3.97 -23.07 4.07
C GLU A 237 -3.97 -23.20 5.61
N ASP A 238 -4.19 -24.41 6.11
CA ASP A 238 -4.22 -24.74 7.53
C ASP A 238 -2.96 -24.27 8.29
N THR A 239 -3.15 -23.91 9.56
CA THR A 239 -2.10 -23.48 10.49
C THR A 239 -1.00 -24.53 10.60
N GLU A 240 -1.36 -25.82 10.55
CA GLU A 240 -0.40 -26.92 10.57
C GLU A 240 0.52 -26.91 9.33
N LYS A 241 -0.06 -26.86 8.12
CA LYS A 241 0.71 -26.81 6.87
C LYS A 241 1.61 -25.59 6.78
N ARG A 242 1.12 -24.43 7.26
CA ARG A 242 1.93 -23.22 7.39
C ARG A 242 3.16 -23.45 8.27
N SER A 243 2.97 -24.02 9.46
CA SER A 243 4.08 -24.28 10.38
C SER A 243 5.09 -25.27 9.80
N GLN A 244 4.61 -26.32 9.12
CA GLN A 244 5.47 -27.27 8.40
C GLN A 244 6.25 -26.60 7.27
N LEU A 245 5.62 -25.73 6.47
CA LEU A 245 6.27 -24.95 5.42
C LEU A 245 7.37 -24.05 6.02
N GLU A 246 7.04 -23.26 7.04
CA GLU A 246 8.00 -22.38 7.71
C GLU A 246 9.21 -23.14 8.28
N GLN A 247 8.99 -24.34 8.83
CA GLN A 247 10.08 -25.19 9.34
C GLN A 247 10.98 -25.69 8.20
N ARG A 248 10.41 -26.12 7.06
CA ARG A 248 11.18 -26.60 5.91
C ARG A 248 11.95 -25.49 5.20
N LEU A 249 11.39 -24.29 5.12
CA LEU A 249 12.06 -23.14 4.51
C LEU A 249 13.32 -22.72 5.28
N LYS A 250 13.35 -22.92 6.61
CA LYS A 250 14.54 -22.66 7.43
C LYS A 250 15.69 -23.62 7.16
N THR A 251 15.39 -24.84 6.74
CA THR A 251 16.40 -25.86 6.41
C THR A 251 16.80 -25.84 4.93
N LEU A 252 16.08 -25.06 4.11
CA LEU A 252 16.29 -25.02 2.67
C LEU A 252 17.50 -24.15 2.35
N ASP A 253 18.55 -24.78 1.82
CA ASP A 253 19.70 -24.05 1.29
C ASP A 253 19.39 -23.54 -0.11
N LEU A 254 19.28 -22.22 -0.24
CA LEU A 254 19.05 -21.53 -1.51
C LEU A 254 20.32 -20.87 -2.06
N SER A 255 21.49 -21.21 -1.51
CA SER A 255 22.77 -20.74 -1.99
C SER A 255 22.95 -21.12 -3.46
N MET A 256 23.34 -20.14 -4.28
CA MET A 256 23.56 -20.37 -5.71
C MET A 256 25.05 -20.59 -5.97
N PRO A 257 25.44 -21.58 -6.78
CA PRO A 257 26.85 -21.80 -7.11
C PRO A 257 27.42 -20.58 -7.84
N PRO A 258 28.70 -20.21 -7.67
CA PRO A 258 29.28 -19.06 -8.33
C PRO A 258 29.20 -19.20 -9.86
N LEU A 259 28.97 -18.10 -10.57
CA LEU A 259 29.06 -18.09 -12.03
C LEU A 259 30.52 -18.32 -12.43
N THR A 260 30.78 -19.30 -13.27
CA THR A 260 32.10 -19.58 -13.83
C THR A 260 32.09 -19.42 -15.35
N THR A 261 33.18 -18.88 -15.87
CA THR A 261 33.50 -18.84 -17.30
C THR A 261 34.81 -19.60 -17.52
N ASP A 262 35.18 -19.84 -18.78
CA ASP A 262 36.46 -20.46 -19.12
C ASP A 262 37.67 -19.65 -18.62
N GLN A 263 37.46 -18.36 -18.31
CA GLN A 263 38.46 -17.45 -17.77
C GLN A 263 38.44 -17.34 -16.23
N GLY A 264 37.56 -18.10 -15.55
CA GLY A 264 37.44 -18.13 -14.10
C GLY A 264 36.09 -17.67 -13.55
N PRO A 265 35.96 -17.54 -12.21
CA PRO A 265 34.72 -17.13 -11.56
C PRO A 265 34.38 -15.67 -11.87
N VAL A 266 33.12 -15.43 -12.23
CA VAL A 266 32.55 -14.10 -12.43
C VAL A 266 32.08 -13.56 -11.09
N ILE A 267 32.71 -12.48 -10.64
CA ILE A 267 32.30 -11.76 -9.44
C ILE A 267 30.92 -11.15 -9.69
N THR A 268 29.91 -11.60 -8.94
CA THR A 268 28.54 -11.08 -8.99
C THR A 268 28.27 -10.16 -7.81
N SER A 269 29.17 -9.20 -7.58
CA SER A 269 28.99 -8.21 -6.53
C SER A 269 27.70 -7.41 -6.76
N GLY A 270 26.84 -7.35 -5.73
CA GLY A 270 25.59 -6.58 -5.76
C GLY A 270 24.31 -7.39 -5.94
N ILE A 271 24.38 -8.70 -6.22
CA ILE A 271 23.20 -9.57 -6.11
C ILE A 271 22.98 -9.86 -4.62
N VAL A 272 21.84 -9.45 -4.07
CA VAL A 272 21.44 -9.86 -2.73
C VAL A 272 21.12 -11.34 -2.78
N GLU A 273 22.07 -12.17 -2.33
CA GLU A 273 21.85 -13.61 -2.25
C GLU A 273 20.93 -13.91 -1.07
N ALA A 274 19.76 -14.47 -1.37
CA ALA A 274 18.92 -15.09 -0.37
C ALA A 274 19.64 -16.33 0.17
N HIS A 275 19.94 -16.33 1.47
CA HIS A 275 20.63 -17.45 2.13
C HIS A 275 19.64 -18.52 2.62
N GLY A 276 18.35 -18.22 2.57
CA GLY A 276 17.26 -19.13 2.89
C GLY A 276 15.95 -18.56 2.38
N ALA A 277 14.83 -19.17 2.76
CA ALA A 277 13.50 -18.69 2.42
C ALA A 277 12.66 -18.39 3.66
N THR A 278 11.70 -17.48 3.51
CA THR A 278 10.77 -17.11 4.58
C THR A 278 9.41 -16.74 4.00
N THR A 279 8.39 -16.73 4.86
CA THR A 279 7.03 -16.32 4.53
C THR A 279 6.63 -15.11 5.35
N ALA A 280 5.88 -14.21 4.75
CA ALA A 280 5.19 -13.13 5.44
C ALA A 280 3.67 -13.26 5.24
N PRO A 281 2.86 -12.85 6.25
CA PRO A 281 1.41 -12.85 6.13
C PRO A 281 0.94 -11.76 5.18
N GLY A 282 -0.11 -12.06 4.41
CA GLY A 282 -0.71 -11.16 3.43
C GLY A 282 -0.01 -11.19 2.06
N LEU A 283 -0.47 -10.30 1.17
CA LEU A 283 0.11 -10.13 -0.17
C LEU A 283 0.99 -8.88 -0.16
N ASN A 284 2.26 -9.04 0.23
CA ASN A 284 3.19 -7.91 0.37
C ASN A 284 4.61 -8.34 -0.01
N LEU A 285 5.23 -7.62 -0.95
CA LEU A 285 6.59 -7.96 -1.40
C LEU A 285 7.69 -7.43 -0.49
N ALA A 286 7.40 -6.46 0.38
CA ALA A 286 8.40 -5.81 1.22
C ALA A 286 7.82 -5.46 2.60
N PRO A 287 7.27 -6.44 3.35
CA PRO A 287 6.59 -6.21 4.63
C PRO A 287 7.42 -5.38 5.61
N GLN A 288 8.74 -5.49 5.59
CA GLN A 288 9.68 -4.68 6.37
C GLN A 288 9.54 -3.16 6.16
N LEU A 289 9.26 -2.71 4.93
CA LEU A 289 9.04 -1.29 4.61
C LEU A 289 7.69 -0.83 5.16
N TRP A 290 6.66 -1.65 4.97
CA TRP A 290 5.30 -1.40 5.46
C TRP A 290 5.20 -1.40 6.99
N ASP A 291 5.94 -2.27 7.67
CA ASP A 291 6.02 -2.29 9.12
C ASP A 291 6.76 -1.07 9.67
N LYS A 292 7.74 -0.54 8.92
CA LYS A 292 8.43 0.69 9.28
C LYS A 292 7.49 1.90 9.17
N THR A 293 6.79 2.07 8.04
CA THR A 293 5.82 3.16 7.86
C THR A 293 4.65 3.04 8.84
N ARG A 294 4.17 1.83 9.12
CA ARG A 294 3.16 1.55 10.14
C ARG A 294 3.59 1.98 11.54
N ARG A 295 4.83 1.67 11.94
CA ARG A 295 5.38 2.08 13.23
C ARG A 295 5.45 3.60 13.34
N TYR A 296 5.96 4.30 12.33
CA TYR A 296 6.03 5.76 12.36
C TYR A 296 4.65 6.42 12.37
N THR A 297 3.71 5.94 11.56
CA THR A 297 2.34 6.47 11.53
C THR A 297 1.65 6.29 12.88
N ARG A 298 1.84 5.14 13.56
CA ARG A 298 1.31 4.94 14.93
C ARG A 298 1.97 5.87 15.95
N LEU A 299 3.28 6.12 15.86
CA LEU A 299 3.95 7.07 16.75
C LEU A 299 3.43 8.49 16.54
N LEU A 300 3.25 8.92 15.29
CA LEU A 300 2.64 10.20 14.96
C LEU A 300 1.20 10.30 15.47
N GLN A 301 0.40 9.23 15.34
CA GLN A 301 -0.95 9.16 15.88
C GLN A 301 -0.95 9.35 17.40
N ILE A 302 -0.06 8.67 18.12
CA ILE A 302 0.07 8.80 19.57
C ILE A 302 0.43 10.25 19.94
N ILE A 303 1.37 10.87 19.22
CA ILE A 303 1.75 12.27 19.44
C ILE A 303 0.55 13.20 19.19
N ALA A 304 -0.17 13.02 18.08
CA ALA A 304 -1.35 13.82 17.75
C ALA A 304 -2.46 13.68 18.79
N ILE A 305 -2.71 12.45 19.30
CA ILE A 305 -3.67 12.22 20.39
C ILE A 305 -3.21 12.92 21.68
N ASN A 306 -1.92 12.88 22.03
CA ASN A 306 -1.41 13.59 23.19
C ASN A 306 -1.55 15.11 23.06
N LEU A 307 -1.30 15.68 21.88
CA LEU A 307 -1.54 17.10 21.58
C LEU A 307 -3.04 17.43 21.65
N MET A 308 -3.91 16.53 21.20
CA MET A 308 -5.37 16.66 21.35
C MET A 308 -5.78 16.65 22.83
N ILE A 309 -5.19 15.78 23.65
CA ILE A 309 -5.43 15.77 25.10
C ILE A 309 -4.95 17.08 25.72
N LEU A 310 -3.77 17.58 25.33
CA LEU A 310 -3.22 18.84 25.85
C LEU A 310 -4.13 20.03 25.51
N THR A 311 -4.65 20.10 24.28
CA THR A 311 -5.61 21.14 23.87
C THR A 311 -6.94 21.02 24.60
N LEU A 312 -7.44 19.80 24.86
CA LEU A 312 -8.62 19.58 25.69
C LEU A 312 -8.40 20.01 27.15
N VAL A 313 -7.24 19.71 27.73
CA VAL A 313 -6.89 20.18 29.08
C VAL A 313 -6.81 21.71 29.11
N SER A 314 -6.19 22.32 28.11
CA SER A 314 -6.12 23.79 27.99
C SER A 314 -7.51 24.41 27.88
N LEU A 315 -8.43 23.78 27.12
CA LEU A 315 -9.82 24.18 27.05
C LEU A 315 -10.50 24.08 28.42
N VAL A 316 -10.31 22.98 29.16
CA VAL A 316 -10.88 22.82 30.51
C VAL A 316 -10.35 23.91 31.45
N LEU A 317 -9.05 24.18 31.45
CA LEU A 317 -8.45 25.25 32.25
C LEU A 317 -9.07 26.62 31.92
N PHE A 318 -9.26 26.91 30.63
CA PHE A 318 -9.94 28.12 30.17
C PHE A 318 -11.40 28.19 30.66
N LEU A 319 -12.13 27.07 30.66
CA LEU A 319 -13.49 27.01 31.18
C LEU A 319 -13.54 27.18 32.70
N LEU A 320 -12.54 26.66 33.43
CA LEU A 320 -12.42 26.83 34.88
C LEU A 320 -12.15 28.29 35.25
N GLU A 321 -11.32 29.00 34.48
CA GLU A 321 -11.02 30.42 34.68
C GLU A 321 -12.28 31.31 34.59
N GLN A 322 -13.31 30.86 33.87
CA GLN A 322 -14.59 31.56 33.74
C GLN A 322 -15.62 31.24 34.84
N LEU A 323 -15.34 30.27 35.71
CA LEU A 323 -16.26 29.88 36.79
C LEU A 323 -16.50 30.95 37.86
N PRO A 324 -15.52 31.77 38.28
CA PRO A 324 -15.74 32.78 39.32
C PRO A 324 -16.87 33.76 38.99
N GLU A 325 -17.01 34.13 37.72
CA GLU A 325 -18.08 35.00 37.23
C GLU A 325 -19.49 34.36 37.32
N ARG A 326 -19.55 33.03 37.45
CA ARG A 326 -20.79 32.24 37.41
C ARG A 326 -21.11 31.55 38.73
N MET A 327 -20.23 31.68 39.72
CA MET A 327 -20.33 30.99 40.99
C MET A 327 -21.59 31.40 41.77
N ASN A 328 -22.00 32.67 41.67
CA ASN A 328 -23.24 33.17 42.29
C ASN A 328 -24.50 32.54 41.66
N GLU A 329 -24.51 32.37 40.34
CA GLU A 329 -25.62 31.72 39.63
C GLU A 329 -25.72 30.22 39.99
N PHE A 330 -24.57 29.52 40.03
CA PHE A 330 -24.53 28.11 40.38
C PHE A 330 -24.92 27.84 41.83
N ARG A 331 -24.49 28.70 42.78
CA ARG A 331 -24.93 28.61 44.18
C ARG A 331 -26.43 28.78 44.32
N LEU A 332 -27.03 29.75 43.63
CA LEU A 332 -28.49 29.94 43.65
C LEU A 332 -29.22 28.69 43.13
N ARG A 333 -28.80 28.15 41.98
CA ARG A 333 -29.39 26.91 41.41
C ARG A 333 -29.24 25.71 42.34
N TYR A 334 -28.11 25.57 43.01
CA TYR A 334 -27.88 24.52 43.99
C TYR A 334 -28.81 24.66 45.21
N ILE A 335 -29.02 25.89 45.71
CA ILE A 335 -29.97 26.18 46.80
C ILE A 335 -31.41 25.84 46.41
N TYR A 336 -31.80 26.06 45.14
CA TYR A 336 -33.11 25.66 44.62
C TYR A 336 -33.23 24.15 44.28
N GLY A 337 -32.26 23.32 44.68
CA GLY A 337 -32.34 21.86 44.58
C GLY A 337 -31.74 21.26 43.30
N ALA A 338 -31.00 22.02 42.49
CA ALA A 338 -30.28 21.44 41.35
C ALA A 338 -29.09 20.58 41.82
N GLY A 339 -29.06 19.31 41.44
CA GLY A 339 -27.94 18.41 41.74
C GLY A 339 -26.64 18.80 41.03
N THR A 340 -25.50 18.37 41.57
CA THR A 340 -24.15 18.66 41.02
C THR A 340 -24.00 18.18 39.57
N GLY A 341 -24.55 17.02 39.23
CA GLY A 341 -24.54 16.51 37.86
C GLY A 341 -25.30 17.40 36.86
N ALA A 342 -26.39 18.04 37.28
CA ALA A 342 -27.16 18.94 36.42
C ALA A 342 -26.38 20.23 36.08
N LEU A 343 -25.59 20.74 37.03
CA LEU A 343 -24.71 21.89 36.83
C LEU A 343 -23.56 21.56 35.88
N VAL A 344 -22.92 20.39 36.05
CA VAL A 344 -21.86 19.91 35.15
C VAL A 344 -22.41 19.73 33.72
N TRP A 345 -23.58 19.11 33.59
CA TRP A 345 -24.22 18.91 32.29
C TRP A 345 -24.60 20.23 31.60
N GLN A 346 -24.97 21.24 32.38
CA GLN A 346 -25.22 22.58 31.85
C GLN A 346 -23.93 23.20 31.27
N ILE A 347 -22.82 23.16 31.99
CA ILE A 347 -21.53 23.67 31.51
C ILE A 347 -21.11 22.95 30.22
N PHE A 348 -21.28 21.63 30.17
CA PHE A 348 -21.00 20.85 28.98
C PHE A 348 -21.86 21.30 27.78
N LYS A 349 -23.19 21.42 27.97
CA LYS A 349 -24.13 21.88 26.93
C LYS A 349 -23.86 23.29 26.42
N GLU A 350 -23.40 24.19 27.29
CA GLU A 350 -23.08 25.56 26.89
C GLU A 350 -21.82 25.65 26.04
N ASN A 351 -20.84 24.77 26.26
CA ASN A 351 -19.59 24.75 25.51
C ASN A 351 -19.60 23.78 24.32
N LEU A 352 -20.59 22.88 24.25
CA LEU A 352 -20.73 21.93 23.16
C LEU A 352 -20.80 22.61 21.78
N GLY A 353 -21.49 23.76 21.69
CA GLY A 353 -21.56 24.51 20.43
C GLY A 353 -20.20 25.02 19.96
N PHE A 354 -19.32 25.43 20.88
CA PHE A 354 -17.96 25.86 20.59
C PHE A 354 -17.13 24.71 20.03
N VAL A 355 -17.17 23.54 20.67
CA VAL A 355 -16.47 22.33 20.20
C VAL A 355 -17.03 21.84 18.86
N ILE A 356 -18.36 21.79 18.69
CA ILE A 356 -18.97 21.36 17.42
C ILE A 356 -18.57 22.29 16.27
N SER A 357 -18.39 23.58 16.53
CA SER A 357 -18.01 24.54 15.49
C SER A 357 -16.60 24.33 14.93
N THR A 358 -15.72 23.60 15.62
CA THR A 358 -14.38 23.27 15.09
C THR A 358 -14.42 22.12 14.07
N LEU A 359 -15.42 21.24 14.16
CA LEU A 359 -15.48 20.01 13.36
C LEU A 359 -15.44 20.23 11.83
N PRO A 360 -16.20 21.18 11.24
CA PRO A 360 -16.17 21.39 9.79
C PRO A 360 -14.80 21.83 9.30
N LEU A 361 -14.14 22.74 10.03
CA LEU A 361 -12.81 23.22 9.64
C LEU A 361 -11.74 22.16 9.90
N ALA A 362 -11.83 21.40 10.99
CA ALA A 362 -10.94 20.28 11.27
C ALA A 362 -11.02 19.22 10.16
N TRP A 363 -12.24 18.88 9.72
CA TRP A 363 -12.46 17.95 8.61
C TRP A 363 -11.90 18.50 7.29
N LEU A 364 -12.13 19.79 6.99
CA LEU A 364 -11.59 20.44 5.80
C LEU A 364 -10.05 20.42 5.78
N ILE A 365 -9.40 20.72 6.91
CA ILE A 365 -7.93 20.66 7.06
C ILE A 365 -7.44 19.23 6.84
N GLY A 366 -8.10 18.24 7.47
CA GLY A 366 -7.75 16.83 7.30
C GLY A 366 -7.86 16.40 5.83
N TRP A 367 -8.94 16.78 5.16
CA TRP A 367 -9.17 16.46 3.75
C TRP A 367 -8.16 17.13 2.82
N LEU A 368 -7.90 18.43 3.01
CA LEU A 368 -6.94 19.19 2.21
C LEU A 368 -5.50 18.68 2.35
N LEU A 369 -5.12 18.20 3.54
CA LEU A 369 -3.79 17.65 3.79
C LEU A 369 -3.67 16.19 3.36
N PHE A 370 -4.78 15.43 3.34
CA PHE A 370 -4.76 14.01 3.01
C PHE A 370 -4.31 13.76 1.57
N TYR A 371 -4.88 14.49 0.61
CA TYR A 371 -4.58 14.30 -0.81
C TYR A 371 -3.08 14.50 -1.16
N PRO A 372 -2.43 15.64 -0.82
CA PRO A 372 -1.01 15.81 -1.09
C PRO A 372 -0.14 14.82 -0.30
N LEU A 373 -0.54 14.45 0.93
CA LEU A 373 0.18 13.44 1.69
C LEU A 373 0.11 12.08 1.00
N ALA A 374 -1.06 11.69 0.50
CA ALA A 374 -1.28 10.47 -0.28
C ALA A 374 -0.56 10.47 -1.64
N GLU A 375 -0.10 11.60 -2.16
CA GLU A 375 0.74 11.63 -3.36
C GLU A 375 2.25 11.58 -3.03
N THR A 376 2.65 11.87 -1.79
CA THR A 376 4.06 11.91 -1.37
C THR A 376 4.62 10.56 -0.92
N PRO A 377 5.80 10.11 -1.42
CA PRO A 377 6.49 8.96 -0.84
C PRO A 377 6.90 9.24 0.62
N PRO A 378 6.78 8.25 1.54
CA PRO A 378 6.34 6.87 1.34
C PRO A 378 4.82 6.67 1.50
N PHE A 379 4.03 7.71 1.77
CA PHE A 379 2.59 7.60 2.02
C PHE A 379 1.78 7.27 0.77
N GLY A 380 2.17 7.77 -0.41
CA GLY A 380 1.52 7.40 -1.67
C GLY A 380 1.82 5.99 -2.17
N HIS A 381 2.78 5.31 -1.54
CA HIS A 381 2.93 3.87 -1.69
C HIS A 381 1.96 3.12 -0.79
N PHE A 382 1.54 3.75 0.30
CA PHE A 382 0.85 3.13 1.41
C PHE A 382 -0.67 3.30 1.36
N ILE A 383 -1.11 4.42 0.79
CA ILE A 383 -2.52 4.81 0.65
C ILE A 383 -2.90 4.51 -0.81
N PRO A 384 -3.91 3.66 -1.06
CA PRO A 384 -4.32 3.25 -2.40
C PRO A 384 -5.00 4.35 -3.22
#